data_AF-A0A7K5AN14-F1
#
_entry.id   AF-A0A7K5AN14-F1
#
_cell.length_a   1.000
_cell.length_b   1.000
_cell.length_c   1.000
_cell.angle_alpha   90.00
_cell.angle_beta   90.00
_cell.angle_gamma   90.00
#
_symmetry.space_group_name_H-M   'P 1'
#
loop_
_entity.id
_entity.type
_entity.pdbx_description
1 polymer ?
#
loop_
_entity_poly.entity_id
_entity_poly.type
_entity_poly.pdbx_seq_one_letter_code
_entity_poly.pdbx_strand_id
1 'polypeptide(L)'
;EIFAKDLEMFARHAKRSTINTEDVKLLARRSSSLLKYITQKSEELAPSNTEQKEKKRKKSSAAKGEKTPREQETAVSENEDSNM
;
A
#
# COMPACT_ATOMS: atom_id res chain seq x y z
N GLU A 1 -4.95 13.65 10.93
CA GLU A 1 -4.77 12.70 9.80
C GLU A 1 -3.30 12.41 9.43
N ILE A 2 -2.35 12.50 10.37
CA ILE A 2 -0.92 12.40 10.03
C ILE A 2 -0.53 10.93 9.76
N PHE A 3 -0.86 10.03 10.68
CA PHE A 3 -0.47 8.62 10.57
C PHE A 3 -1.08 7.89 9.36
N ALA A 4 -2.34 8.16 9.01
CA ALA A 4 -2.98 7.51 7.87
C ALA A 4 -2.29 7.87 6.54
N LYS A 5 -1.98 9.15 6.32
CA LYS A 5 -1.30 9.64 5.12
C LYS A 5 0.13 9.12 5.06
N ASP A 6 0.84 9.10 6.18
CA ASP A 6 2.20 8.56 6.25
C ASP A 6 2.24 7.07 5.88
N LEU A 7 1.32 6.27 6.43
CA LEU A 7 1.24 4.83 6.13
C LEU A 7 0.91 4.58 4.65
N GLU A 8 -0.02 5.34 4.08
CA GLU A 8 -0.36 5.25 2.65
C GLU A 8 0.85 5.59 1.77
N MET A 9 1.58 6.66 2.10
CA MET A 9 2.79 7.07 1.39
C MET A 9 3.88 5.99 1.46
N PHE A 10 4.08 5.35 2.61
CA PHE A 10 5.06 4.26 2.75
C PHE A 10 4.70 3.03 1.92
N ALA A 11 3.43 2.63 1.92
CA ALA A 11 2.97 1.52 1.08
C ALA A 11 3.17 1.85 -0.42
N ARG A 12 2.77 3.06 -0.84
CA ARG A 12 2.90 3.52 -2.23
C ARG A 12 4.36 3.64 -2.68
N HIS A 13 5.26 4.04 -1.79
CA HIS A 13 6.71 4.07 -2.07
C HIS A 13 7.26 2.69 -2.43
N ALA A 14 6.77 1.65 -1.75
CA ALA A 14 7.10 0.25 -2.06
C ALA A 14 6.25 -0.34 -3.21
N LYS A 15 5.54 0.50 -3.98
CA LYS A 15 4.61 0.09 -5.06
C LYS A 15 3.49 -0.86 -4.58
N ARG A 16 3.08 -0.74 -3.30
CA ARG A 16 1.97 -1.50 -2.70
C ARG A 16 0.76 -0.59 -2.48
N SER A 17 -0.43 -1.17 -2.58
CA SER A 17 -1.70 -0.54 -2.17
C SER A 17 -2.19 -1.02 -0.80
N THR A 18 -1.60 -2.11 -0.28
CA THR A 18 -1.89 -2.64 1.06
C THR A 18 -0.76 -2.29 2.03
N ILE A 19 -1.14 -1.76 3.19
CA ILE A 19 -0.25 -1.41 4.29
C ILE A 19 0.15 -2.70 5.04
N ASN A 20 1.44 -2.83 5.33
CA ASN A 20 2.05 -3.95 6.03
C ASN A 20 2.72 -3.50 7.34
N THR A 21 3.18 -4.46 8.14
CA THR A 21 3.92 -4.20 9.40
C THR A 21 5.17 -3.36 9.23
N GLU A 22 5.84 -3.47 8.07
CA GLU A 22 7.04 -2.70 7.75
C GLU A 22 6.76 -1.19 7.63
N ASP A 23 5.58 -0.81 7.14
CA ASP A 23 5.16 0.60 7.06
C ASP A 23 4.95 1.19 8.46
N VAL A 24 4.42 0.39 9.38
CA VAL A 24 4.22 0.76 10.79
C VAL A 24 5.55 0.86 11.54
N LYS A 25 6.51 -0.05 11.26
CA LYS A 25 7.88 0.06 11.79
C LYS A 25 8.56 1.33 11.29
N LEU A 26 8.38 1.68 10.01
CA LEU A 26 8.96 2.89 9.42
C LEU A 26 8.37 4.18 10.04
N LEU A 27 7.08 4.16 10.43
CA LEU A 27 6.42 5.24 11.15
C LEU A 27 7.07 5.50 12.53
N ALA A 28 7.43 4.44 13.24
CA ALA A 28 8.03 4.51 14.59
C ALA A 28 9.53 4.86 14.59
N ARG A 29 10.20 4.94 13.42
CA ARG A 29 11.67 5.00 13.32
C ARG A 29 12.35 6.15 14.08
N ARG A 30 11.63 7.25 14.33
CA ARG A 30 12.20 8.46 14.96
C ARG A 30 12.54 8.26 16.44
N SER A 31 11.92 7.26 17.08
CA SER A 31 12.18 6.91 18.47
C SER A 31 12.64 5.46 18.55
N SER A 32 13.88 5.25 19.01
CA SER A 32 14.47 3.91 19.14
C SER A 32 13.72 3.04 20.15
N SER A 33 13.24 3.61 21.26
CA SER A 33 12.45 2.89 22.26
C SER A 33 11.10 2.46 21.70
N LEU A 34 10.41 3.35 20.96
CA LEU A 34 9.14 3.04 20.31
C LEU A 34 9.31 2.00 19.20
N LEU A 35 10.34 2.15 18.36
CA LEU A 35 10.66 1.19 17.30
C LEU A 35 10.88 -0.22 17.87
N LYS A 36 11.63 -0.34 18.97
CA LYS A 36 11.86 -1.62 19.64
C LYS A 36 10.55 -2.24 20.13
N TYR A 37 9.72 -1.45 20.82
CA TYR A 37 8.43 -1.91 21.34
C TYR A 37 7.49 -2.39 20.22
N ILE A 38 7.35 -1.60 19.15
CA ILE A 38 6.48 -1.93 18.01
C ILE A 38 7.00 -3.17 17.27
N THR A 39 8.32 -3.31 17.12
CA THR A 39 8.93 -4.48 16.49
C THR A 39 8.62 -5.75 17.28
N GLN A 40 8.83 -5.73 18.59
CA GLN A 40 8.47 -6.85 19.47
C GLN A 40 6.98 -7.20 19.35
N LYS A 41 6.09 -6.20 19.39
CA LYS A 41 4.65 -6.43 19.23
C LYS A 41 4.28 -7.03 17.87
N SER A 42 4.98 -6.64 16.80
CA SER A 42 4.73 -7.22 15.47
C SER A 42 5.12 -8.69 15.37
N GLU A 43 6.19 -9.09 16.07
CA GLU A 43 6.66 -10.48 16.13
C GLU A 43 5.70 -11.35 16.95
N GLU A 44 5.18 -10.83 18.07
CA GLU A 44 4.14 -11.49 18.88
C GLU A 44 2.85 -11.76 18.07
N LEU A 45 2.53 -10.88 17.12
CA LEU A 45 1.32 -11.00 16.27
C LEU A 45 1.55 -11.89 15.03
N ALA A 46 2.79 -12.01 14.53
CA ALA A 46 3.12 -12.82 13.36
C ALA A 46 2.67 -14.30 13.40
N PRO A 47 2.78 -15.05 14.53
CA PRO A 47 2.35 -16.46 14.57
C PRO A 47 0.82 -16.63 14.44
N SER A 48 0.03 -15.58 14.65
CA SER A 48 -1.45 -15.66 14.60
C SER A 48 -2.06 -15.48 13.21
N ASN A 49 -1.29 -15.01 12.22
CA ASN A 49 -1.82 -14.61 10.90
C ASN A 49 -1.72 -15.72 9.83
N THR A 50 -0.88 -16.73 10.02
CA THR A 50 -0.68 -17.82 9.04
C THR A 50 -1.90 -18.73 8.92
N GLU A 51 -2.65 -18.96 10.01
CA GLU A 51 -3.84 -19.82 10.02
C GLU A 51 -5.04 -19.29 9.23
N GLN A 52 -5.12 -17.97 8.95
CA GLN A 52 -6.28 -17.40 8.26
C GLN A 52 -6.13 -17.32 6.73
N LYS A 53 -4.90 -17.46 6.18
CA LYS A 53 -4.65 -17.27 4.75
C LYS A 53 -4.86 -18.54 3.91
N GLU A 54 -4.90 -19.72 4.52
CA GLU A 54 -5.08 -20.99 3.79
C GLU A 54 -6.53 -21.24 3.31
N LYS A 55 -7.54 -20.60 3.90
CA LYS A 55 -8.96 -20.85 3.54
C LYS A 55 -9.45 -20.12 2.29
N LYS A 56 -8.66 -19.23 1.66
CA LYS A 56 -9.11 -18.44 0.48
C LYS A 56 -8.52 -18.84 -0.88
N ARG A 57 -7.57 -19.79 -0.95
CA ARG A 57 -6.88 -20.14 -2.21
C ARG A 57 -7.54 -21.25 -3.07
N LYS A 58 -8.71 -21.78 -2.70
CA LYS A 58 -9.36 -22.88 -3.45
C LYS A 58 -10.43 -22.45 -4.48
N LYS A 59 -10.60 -21.16 -4.82
CA LYS A 59 -11.74 -20.72 -5.64
C LYS A 59 -11.48 -19.74 -6.79
N SER A 60 -10.24 -19.51 -7.23
CA SER A 60 -9.97 -18.52 -8.30
C SER A 60 -9.12 -19.01 -9.47
N SER A 61 -8.99 -20.32 -9.69
CA SER A 61 -8.28 -20.88 -10.86
C SER A 61 -9.19 -21.20 -12.05
N ALA A 62 -10.19 -20.36 -12.33
CA ALA A 62 -11.09 -20.54 -13.47
C ALA A 62 -11.70 -19.22 -13.96
N ALA A 63 -10.88 -18.31 -14.49
CA ALA A 63 -11.34 -17.31 -15.47
C ALA A 63 -10.10 -16.71 -16.19
N LYS A 64 -9.91 -17.16 -17.42
CA LYS A 64 -8.91 -16.71 -18.39
C LYS A 64 -9.65 -15.78 -19.39
N GLY A 65 -9.04 -14.66 -19.74
CA GLY A 65 -9.52 -13.70 -20.77
C GLY A 65 -9.77 -12.31 -20.16
N GLU A 66 -9.53 -11.17 -20.80
CA GLU A 66 -8.94 -10.77 -22.07
C GLU A 66 -8.92 -9.22 -22.01
N LYS A 67 -7.87 -8.55 -22.52
CA LYS A 67 -7.79 -7.13 -22.99
C LYS A 67 -8.24 -5.96 -22.09
N THR A 68 -7.32 -5.00 -21.85
CA THR A 68 -7.30 -3.61 -22.42
C THR A 68 -6.28 -2.73 -21.68
N PRO A 69 -5.38 -1.98 -22.37
CA PRO A 69 -4.79 -0.76 -21.82
C PRO A 69 -5.70 0.42 -22.13
N ARG A 70 -6.28 1.05 -21.10
CA ARG A 70 -7.02 2.31 -21.20
C ARG A 70 -6.07 3.42 -20.79
N GLU A 71 -5.68 4.23 -21.78
CA GLU A 71 -4.95 5.48 -21.61
C GLU A 71 -5.73 6.40 -20.67
N GLN A 72 -5.04 6.93 -19.66
CA GLN A 72 -5.58 7.93 -18.76
C GLN A 72 -5.15 9.30 -19.28
N GLU A 73 -6.12 10.00 -19.88
CA GLU A 73 -6.11 11.43 -20.06
C GLU A 73 -6.14 12.12 -18.69
N THR A 74 -5.15 12.94 -18.37
CA THR A 74 -5.31 14.09 -17.48
C THR A 74 -4.36 15.22 -17.87
N ALA A 75 -4.96 16.28 -18.42
CA ALA A 75 -4.69 17.69 -18.14
C ALA A 75 -3.24 18.22 -18.19
N VAL A 76 -2.92 18.94 -19.26
CA VAL A 76 -2.25 20.24 -19.11
C VAL A 76 -3.16 21.30 -19.74
N SER A 77 -3.69 22.13 -18.86
CA SER A 77 -4.35 23.39 -19.14
C SER A 77 -3.30 24.45 -19.48
N GLU A 78 -3.76 25.55 -20.09
CA GLU A 78 -3.13 26.88 -20.16
C GLU A 78 -2.13 27.12 -21.31
N ASN A 79 -2.58 27.77 -22.39
CA ASN A 79 -2.53 29.24 -22.53
C ASN A 79 -2.82 29.69 -23.99
N GLU A 80 -3.74 30.66 -24.09
CA GLU A 80 -3.79 31.88 -24.96
C GLU A 80 -2.93 31.86 -26.25
N ASP A 81 -3.38 32.27 -27.43
CA ASP A 81 -3.97 33.58 -27.72
C ASP A 81 -4.40 33.68 -29.21
N SER A 82 -5.53 34.36 -29.46
CA SER A 82 -5.91 35.19 -30.61
C SER A 82 -5.55 34.83 -32.09
N ASN A 83 -6.58 34.39 -32.82
CA ASN A 83 -7.25 35.11 -33.92
C ASN A 83 -6.39 35.99 -34.90
N MET A 84 -5.87 35.41 -36.01
CA MET A 84 -5.91 35.93 -37.41
C MET A 84 -5.14 35.01 -38.37
#